data_AF-A0A2M7JEA0-F1
#
_entry.id   AF-A0A2M7JEA0-F1
#
_cell.length_a   1.000
_cell.length_b   1.000
_cell.length_c   1.000
_cell.angle_alpha   90.00
_cell.angle_beta   90.00
_cell.angle_gamma   90.00
#
_symmetry.space_group_name_H-M   'P 1'
#
loop_
_entity.id
_entity.type
_entity.pdbx_description
1 polymer ?
#
loop_
_entity_poly.entity_id
_entity_poly.type
_entity_poly.pdbx_seq_one_letter_code
_entity_poly.pdbx_strand_id
1 'polypeptide(L)'
;MFCVSPNSIIPGVSSAMAGAAILGQELTIPEISQTVIFTRFEGRTPVPETEKLRELAKHRATMVIFLSVGMIERIKDELLHGYPEDTPIAIIEKASWPEQKIVRGELKDIVELVENANIKKTALIFVGEALRASIEASGKESRLYHKDFRHGCRK
;
A
#
# COMPACT_ATOMS: atom_id res chain seq x y z
N MET A 1 18.98 -7.73 -1.75
CA MET A 1 20.17 -7.22 -2.46
C MET A 1 20.30 -8.06 -3.72
N PHE A 2 19.77 -7.57 -4.84
CA PHE A 2 19.83 -8.28 -6.12
C PHE A 2 21.19 -7.97 -6.75
N CYS A 3 22.02 -9.01 -6.90
CA CYS A 3 23.30 -8.94 -7.56
C CYS A 3 23.05 -8.96 -9.08
N VAL A 4 23.38 -7.88 -9.78
CA VAL A 4 23.20 -7.76 -11.22
C VAL A 4 24.45 -8.37 -11.89
N SER A 5 24.31 -9.57 -12.44
CA SER A 5 25.20 -10.05 -13.52
C SER A 5 24.64 -9.53 -14.86
N PRO A 6 25.43 -9.40 -15.94
CA PRO A 6 25.04 -8.74 -17.19
C PRO A 6 24.10 -9.59 -18.06
N ASN A 7 23.09 -10.19 -17.43
CA ASN A 7 22.20 -11.20 -17.98
C ASN A 7 20.75 -10.70 -17.93
N SER A 8 19.96 -11.16 -18.91
CA SER A 8 18.58 -10.74 -19.20
C SER A 8 17.69 -10.54 -17.97
N ILE A 9 16.93 -9.44 -17.97
CA ILE A 9 15.92 -9.13 -16.95
C ILE A 9 14.60 -9.79 -17.37
N ILE A 10 14.11 -10.75 -16.57
CA ILE A 10 12.77 -11.33 -16.74
C ILE A 10 11.82 -10.66 -15.74
N PRO A 11 10.81 -9.90 -16.20
CA PRO A 11 9.88 -9.23 -15.29
C PRO A 11 9.01 -10.26 -14.54
N GLY A 12 8.71 -9.94 -13.29
CA GLY A 12 7.79 -10.71 -12.45
C GLY A 12 6.68 -9.83 -11.89
N VAL A 13 5.72 -10.46 -11.20
CA VAL A 13 4.66 -9.74 -10.49
C VAL A 13 5.19 -9.28 -9.14
N SER A 14 5.24 -7.96 -8.93
CA SER A 14 5.59 -7.39 -7.63
C SER A 14 4.54 -7.76 -6.59
N SER A 15 4.99 -8.02 -5.35
CA SER A 15 4.09 -8.31 -4.23
C SER A 15 3.10 -7.18 -3.96
N ALA A 16 3.42 -5.93 -4.31
CA ALA A 16 2.47 -4.82 -4.22
C ALA A 16 1.29 -4.98 -5.19
N MET A 17 1.53 -5.45 -6.41
CA MET A 17 0.47 -5.71 -7.39
C MET A 17 -0.35 -6.94 -7.01
N ALA A 18 0.32 -8.00 -6.53
CA ALA A 18 -0.37 -9.16 -5.97
C ALA A 18 -1.26 -8.73 -4.79
N GLY A 19 -0.75 -7.90 -3.89
CA GLY A 19 -1.49 -7.36 -2.76
C GLY A 19 -2.70 -6.53 -3.18
N ALA A 20 -2.55 -5.63 -4.15
CA ALA A 20 -3.68 -4.87 -4.69
C ALA A 20 -4.78 -5.80 -5.26
N ALA A 21 -4.40 -6.83 -6.03
CA ALA A 21 -5.33 -7.82 -6.56
C ALA A 21 -6.01 -8.63 -5.44
N ILE A 22 -5.27 -9.05 -4.41
CA ILE A 22 -5.79 -9.74 -3.22
C ILE A 22 -6.81 -8.86 -2.47
N LEU A 23 -6.55 -7.56 -2.38
CA LEU A 23 -7.46 -6.61 -1.74
C LEU A 23 -8.68 -6.28 -2.60
N GLY A 24 -8.69 -6.67 -3.88
CA GLY A 24 -9.71 -6.25 -4.85
C GLY A 24 -9.69 -4.74 -5.08
N GLN A 25 -8.50 -4.14 -5.04
CA GLN A 25 -8.34 -2.70 -4.89
C GLN A 25 -7.54 -2.08 -6.03
N GLU A 26 -8.10 -1.05 -6.65
CA GLU A 26 -7.36 -0.15 -7.51
C GLU A 26 -6.49 0.79 -6.66
N LEU A 27 -5.21 0.92 -6.98
CA LEU A 27 -4.31 1.81 -6.22
C LEU A 27 -4.44 3.28 -6.65
N THR A 28 -5.05 3.54 -7.79
CA THR A 28 -5.36 4.89 -8.29
C THR A 28 -6.84 4.98 -8.60
N ILE A 29 -7.56 5.83 -7.86
CA ILE A 29 -8.98 6.09 -8.08
C ILE A 29 -9.14 7.57 -8.46
N PRO A 30 -9.83 7.89 -9.58
CA PRO A 30 -10.17 9.27 -9.92
C PRO A 30 -10.73 10.05 -8.74
N GLU A 31 -10.30 11.29 -8.58
CA GLU A 31 -10.74 12.22 -7.50
C GLU A 31 -10.32 11.82 -6.08
N ILE A 32 -9.72 10.64 -5.87
CA ILE A 32 -9.21 10.19 -4.57
C ILE A 32 -7.68 10.15 -4.56
N SER A 33 -7.07 9.42 -5.50
CA SER A 33 -5.63 9.24 -5.59
C SER A 33 -5.21 8.95 -7.02
N GLN A 34 -4.31 9.76 -7.57
CA GLN A 34 -3.75 9.61 -8.91
C GLN A 34 -2.27 9.21 -8.88
N THR A 35 -1.77 8.87 -7.70
CA THR A 35 -0.35 8.61 -7.46
C THR A 35 -0.22 7.41 -6.54
N VAL A 36 0.74 6.54 -6.84
CA VAL A 36 1.11 5.42 -5.99
C VAL A 36 2.58 5.55 -5.63
N ILE A 37 2.88 5.53 -4.34
CA ILE A 37 4.25 5.57 -3.83
C ILE A 37 4.62 4.17 -3.34
N PHE A 38 5.62 3.56 -3.98
CA PHE A 38 6.26 2.34 -3.49
C PHE A 38 7.51 2.73 -2.71
N THR A 39 7.56 2.43 -1.41
CA THR A 39 8.68 2.81 -0.56
C THR A 39 9.00 1.76 0.50
N ARG A 40 10.05 1.99 1.28
CA ARG A 40 10.38 1.22 2.49
C ARG A 40 10.62 2.19 3.63
N PHE A 41 10.41 1.73 4.85
CA PHE A 41 10.86 2.50 6.00
C PHE A 41 12.39 2.37 6.17
N GLU A 42 12.99 3.37 6.80
CA GLU A 42 14.40 3.29 7.16
C GLU A 42 14.60 2.37 8.37
N GLY A 43 15.34 1.29 8.14
CA GLY A 43 15.84 0.40 9.18
C GLY A 43 17.30 0.71 9.47
N ARG A 44 18.15 -0.32 9.38
CA ARG A 44 19.62 -0.17 9.49
C ARG A 44 20.23 0.57 8.29
N THR A 45 19.54 0.56 7.15
CA THR A 45 19.96 1.25 5.94
C THR A 45 19.14 2.53 5.80
N PRO A 46 19.77 3.71 5.84
CA PRO A 46 19.06 4.97 5.71
C PRO A 46 18.40 5.10 4.34
N VAL A 47 17.47 6.03 4.24
CA VAL A 47 16.92 6.53 2.97
C VAL A 47 17.37 7.98 2.78
N PRO A 48 17.40 8.50 1.53
CA PRO A 48 17.63 9.92 1.29
C PRO A 48 16.65 10.80 2.09
N GLU A 49 17.09 12.00 2.49
CA GLU A 49 16.26 12.91 3.30
C GLU A 49 14.92 13.28 2.62
N THR A 50 14.91 13.40 1.30
CA THR A 50 13.69 13.67 0.51
C THR A 50 12.75 12.47 0.41
N GLU A 51 13.22 11.27 0.77
CA GLU A 51 12.46 10.01 0.72
C GLU A 51 12.08 9.50 2.11
N LYS A 52 12.28 10.31 3.15
CA LYS A 52 11.79 10.01 4.51
C LYS A 52 10.29 9.82 4.46
N LEU A 53 9.79 8.90 5.28
CA LEU A 53 8.38 8.52 5.24
C LEU A 53 7.46 9.70 5.55
N ARG A 54 7.82 10.58 6.50
CA ARG A 54 7.12 11.86 6.74
C ARG A 54 7.01 12.77 5.51
N GLU A 55 8.04 12.83 4.67
CA GLU A 55 8.04 13.70 3.49
C GLU A 55 7.12 13.12 2.43
N LEU A 56 7.18 11.80 2.23
CA LEU A 56 6.29 11.08 1.33
C LEU A 56 4.83 11.15 1.79
N ALA A 57 4.58 11.11 3.11
CA ALA A 57 3.23 11.15 3.68
C ALA A 57 2.50 12.47 3.40
N LYS A 58 3.22 13.58 3.20
CA LYS A 58 2.61 14.89 2.87
C LYS A 58 1.82 14.86 1.56
N HIS A 59 2.16 13.96 0.63
CA HIS A 59 1.43 13.82 -0.63
C HIS A 59 0.04 13.22 -0.45
N ARG A 60 -0.22 12.49 0.65
CA ARG A 60 -1.47 11.77 0.91
C ARG A 60 -1.91 10.85 -0.23
N ALA A 61 -0.96 10.41 -1.06
CA ALA A 61 -1.18 9.48 -2.15
C ALA A 61 -1.50 8.08 -1.64
N THR A 62 -1.83 7.14 -2.51
CA THR A 62 -1.84 5.72 -2.11
C THR A 62 -0.39 5.31 -1.88
N MET A 63 -0.05 4.76 -0.73
CA MET A 63 1.31 4.36 -0.42
C MET A 63 1.38 2.88 -0.05
N VAL A 64 2.39 2.20 -0.58
CA VAL A 64 2.70 0.80 -0.30
C VAL A 64 4.10 0.71 0.28
N ILE A 65 4.19 0.29 1.53
CA ILE A 65 5.42 0.22 2.32
C ILE A 65 5.87 -1.24 2.40
N PHE A 66 7.08 -1.50 1.90
CA PHE A 66 7.71 -2.82 1.90
C PHE A 66 8.50 -3.07 3.18
N LEU A 67 8.51 -4.33 3.63
CA LEU A 67 9.52 -4.90 4.57
C LEU A 67 9.66 -4.21 5.93
N SER A 68 8.65 -3.46 6.39
CA SER A 68 8.85 -2.54 7.52
C SER A 68 7.94 -2.80 8.74
N VAL A 69 7.15 -3.88 8.74
CA VAL A 69 6.16 -4.14 9.81
C VAL A 69 6.75 -4.28 11.22
N GLY A 70 8.03 -4.67 11.35
CA GLY A 70 8.70 -4.71 12.65
C GLY A 70 8.96 -3.33 13.28
N MET A 71 8.64 -2.24 12.59
CA MET A 71 8.80 -0.85 13.05
C MET A 71 7.45 -0.11 12.99
N ILE A 72 6.34 -0.83 13.21
CA ILE A 72 4.98 -0.32 12.96
C ILE A 72 4.65 0.96 13.74
N GLU A 73 5.10 1.09 14.99
CA GLU A 73 4.92 2.30 15.80
C GLU A 73 5.57 3.52 15.13
N ARG A 74 6.84 3.41 14.75
CA ARG A 74 7.57 4.49 14.06
C ARG A 74 6.96 4.83 12.70
N ILE A 75 6.45 3.83 12.00
CA ILE A 75 5.74 4.02 10.72
C ILE A 75 4.47 4.82 10.96
N LYS A 76 3.66 4.44 11.96
CA LYS A 76 2.45 5.17 12.34
C LYS A 76 2.78 6.63 12.61
N ASP A 77 3.77 6.89 13.45
CA ASP A 77 4.16 8.27 13.82
C ASP A 77 4.54 9.09 12.58
N GLU A 78 5.36 8.53 11.69
CA GLU A 78 5.80 9.21 10.47
C GLU A 78 4.65 9.44 9.48
N LEU A 79 3.72 8.48 9.35
CA LEU A 79 2.54 8.63 8.51
C LEU A 79 1.60 9.71 9.03
N LEU A 80 1.43 9.83 10.35
CA LEU A 80 0.56 10.83 10.98
C LEU A 80 1.02 12.29 10.78
N HIS A 81 2.24 12.52 10.28
CA HIS A 81 2.67 13.86 9.87
C HIS A 81 1.98 14.35 8.59
N GLY A 82 1.42 13.43 7.80
CA GLY A 82 0.73 13.73 6.55
C GLY A 82 -0.71 13.23 6.53
N TYR A 83 -0.92 11.96 6.86
CA TYR A 83 -2.23 11.31 6.81
C TYR A 83 -3.06 11.56 8.08
N PRO A 84 -4.38 11.77 7.93
CA PRO A 84 -5.33 11.69 9.04
C PRO A 84 -5.29 10.35 9.79
N GLU A 85 -5.66 10.39 11.07
CA GLU A 85 -5.73 9.19 11.93
C GLU A 85 -6.74 8.14 11.44
N ASP A 86 -7.82 8.57 10.80
CA ASP A 86 -8.88 7.73 10.25
C ASP A 86 -8.56 7.25 8.81
N THR A 87 -7.36 7.54 8.29
CA THR A 87 -6.98 7.08 6.96
C THR A 87 -7.01 5.55 6.90
N PRO A 88 -7.70 4.96 5.90
CA PRO A 88 -7.74 3.52 5.72
C PRO A 88 -6.35 2.90 5.52
N ILE A 89 -6.14 1.75 6.15
CA ILE A 89 -4.96 0.91 5.98
C ILE A 89 -5.33 -0.54 5.69
N ALA A 90 -4.44 -1.25 5.01
CA ALA A 90 -4.49 -2.68 4.86
C ALA A 90 -3.09 -3.29 4.98
N ILE A 91 -2.97 -4.39 5.70
CA ILE A 91 -1.71 -5.11 5.91
C ILE A 91 -1.87 -6.52 5.40
N ILE A 92 -0.94 -6.95 4.55
CA ILE A 92 -0.93 -8.30 3.99
C ILE A 92 0.36 -8.98 4.38
N GLU A 93 0.28 -9.99 5.26
CA GLU A 93 1.38 -10.90 5.57
C GLU A 93 1.42 -12.01 4.51
N LYS A 94 2.60 -12.27 3.93
CA LYS A 94 2.85 -13.33 2.95
C LYS A 94 1.84 -13.34 1.80
N ALA A 95 1.69 -12.21 1.11
CA ALA A 95 0.83 -12.09 -0.06
C ALA A 95 1.08 -13.25 -1.05
N SER A 96 -0.02 -13.87 -1.50
CA SER A 96 -0.09 -15.05 -2.39
C SER A 96 0.40 -16.38 -1.83
N TRP A 97 0.71 -16.48 -0.54
CA TRP A 97 1.08 -17.75 0.10
C TRP A 97 -0.16 -18.43 0.70
N PRO A 98 -0.12 -19.75 0.95
CA PRO A 98 -1.21 -20.43 1.66
C PRO A 98 -1.47 -19.87 3.07
N GLU A 99 -0.45 -19.37 3.76
CA GLU A 99 -0.57 -18.79 5.11
C GLU A 99 -0.80 -17.26 5.09
N GLN A 100 -1.25 -16.71 3.97
CA GLN A 100 -1.54 -15.29 3.84
C GLN A 100 -2.51 -14.82 4.93
N LYS A 101 -2.21 -13.65 5.51
CA LYS A 101 -3.15 -12.94 6.39
C LYS A 101 -3.41 -11.55 5.87
N ILE A 102 -4.64 -11.08 6.01
CA ILE A 102 -5.05 -9.72 5.66
C ILE A 102 -5.67 -9.09 6.89
N VAL A 103 -5.19 -7.89 7.23
CA VAL A 103 -5.76 -7.05 8.27
C VAL A 103 -6.13 -5.72 7.65
N ARG A 104 -7.29 -5.17 8.02
CA ARG A 104 -7.79 -3.87 7.55
C ARG A 104 -8.24 -3.05 8.75
N GLY A 105 -8.16 -1.73 8.63
CA GLY A 105 -8.64 -0.81 9.64
C GLY A 105 -8.20 0.62 9.32
N GLU A 106 -8.00 1.41 10.36
CA GLU A 106 -7.57 2.81 10.24
C GLU A 106 -6.14 2.98 10.76
N LEU A 107 -5.47 4.05 10.33
CA LEU A 107 -4.09 4.34 10.67
C LEU A 107 -3.87 4.45 12.19
N LYS A 108 -4.85 4.99 12.93
CA LYS A 108 -4.79 5.09 14.40
C LYS A 108 -4.67 3.71 15.08
N ASP A 109 -5.27 2.67 14.50
CA ASP A 109 -5.36 1.32 15.06
C ASP A 109 -4.25 0.38 14.55
N ILE A 110 -3.39 0.86 13.64
CA ILE A 110 -2.44 0.02 12.89
C ILE A 110 -1.51 -0.82 13.77
N VAL A 111 -1.10 -0.30 14.94
CA VAL A 111 -0.22 -1.01 15.88
C VAL A 111 -0.96 -2.19 16.51
N GLU A 112 -2.13 -1.94 17.09
CA GLU A 112 -2.97 -2.97 17.71
C GLU A 112 -3.34 -4.07 16.69
N LEU A 113 -3.68 -3.65 15.47
CA LEU A 113 -4.02 -4.56 14.37
C LEU A 113 -2.86 -5.51 14.02
N VAL A 114 -1.62 -5.03 14.01
CA VAL A 114 -0.42 -5.86 13.76
C VAL A 114 -0.14 -6.82 14.91
N GLU A 115 -0.26 -6.34 16.14
CA GLU A 115 -0.02 -7.13 17.35
C GLU A 115 -1.04 -8.27 17.50
N ASN A 116 -2.33 -7.95 17.37
CA ASN A 116 -3.43 -8.93 17.47
C ASN A 116 -3.34 -10.01 16.39
N ALA A 117 -2.92 -9.64 15.17
CA ALA A 117 -2.72 -10.59 14.07
C ALA A 117 -1.39 -11.36 14.15
N ASN A 118 -0.51 -10.99 15.10
CA ASN A 118 0.82 -11.55 15.30
C ASN A 118 1.68 -11.50 14.02
N ILE A 119 1.61 -10.38 13.29
CA ILE A 119 2.35 -10.16 12.04
C ILE A 119 3.73 -9.60 12.39
N LYS A 120 4.79 -10.37 12.13
CA LYS A 120 6.16 -9.98 12.53
C LYS A 120 7.07 -9.63 11.36
N LYS A 121 6.81 -10.16 10.17
CA LYS A 121 7.69 -10.04 9.01
C LYS A 121 6.94 -10.34 7.72
N THR A 122 7.59 -10.07 6.59
CA THR A 122 7.06 -10.41 5.25
C THR A 122 5.66 -9.85 5.03
N ALA A 123 5.48 -8.58 5.39
CA ALA A 123 4.21 -7.90 5.22
C ALA A 123 4.35 -6.65 4.35
N LEU A 124 3.28 -6.35 3.63
CA LEU A 124 3.06 -5.10 2.91
C LEU A 124 2.05 -4.27 3.69
N ILE A 125 2.32 -2.99 3.83
CA ILE A 125 1.39 -2.02 4.42
C ILE A 125 0.91 -1.12 3.29
N PHE A 126 -0.40 -1.09 3.07
CA PHE A 126 -1.08 -0.17 2.20
C PHE A 126 -1.72 0.91 3.06
N VAL A 127 -1.60 2.17 2.67
CA VAL A 127 -2.23 3.32 3.33
C VAL A 127 -2.76 4.29 2.29
N GLY A 128 -3.95 4.84 2.54
CA GLY A 128 -4.54 5.92 1.76
C GLY A 128 -6.02 5.73 1.46
N GLU A 129 -6.68 6.84 1.12
CA GLU A 129 -8.13 6.87 0.90
C GLU A 129 -8.62 5.98 -0.24
N ALA A 130 -7.74 5.61 -1.19
CA ALA A 130 -8.11 4.66 -2.23
C ALA A 130 -8.62 3.33 -1.65
N LEU A 131 -8.09 2.90 -0.50
CA LEU A 131 -8.50 1.67 0.17
C LEU A 131 -9.93 1.71 0.70
N ARG A 132 -10.52 2.90 0.92
CA ARG A 132 -11.89 3.05 1.43
C ARG A 132 -12.91 2.41 0.50
N ALA A 133 -12.67 2.43 -0.81
CA ALA A 133 -13.54 1.83 -1.82
C ALA A 133 -13.75 0.32 -1.61
N SER A 134 -12.69 -0.41 -1.21
CA SER A 134 -12.80 -1.84 -0.90
C SER A 134 -13.41 -2.12 0.48
N ILE A 135 -13.32 -1.18 1.42
CA ILE A 135 -13.88 -1.31 2.78
C ILE A 135 -15.39 -1.04 2.77
N GLU A 136 -15.82 -0.01 2.06
CA GLU A 136 -17.22 0.47 2.09
C GLU A 136 -18.08 -0.08 0.94
N ALA A 137 -17.57 -1.00 0.11
CA ALA A 137 -18.25 -1.50 -1.09
C ALA A 137 -18.86 -0.36 -1.94
N SER A 138 -18.14 0.77 -2.03
CA SER A 138 -18.72 2.06 -2.42
C SER A 138 -19.14 2.16 -3.89
N GLY A 139 -18.87 1.14 -4.71
CA GLY A 139 -19.15 1.15 -6.15
C GLY A 139 -18.40 2.23 -6.95
N LYS A 140 -17.47 2.96 -6.32
CA LYS A 140 -16.59 3.93 -6.97
C LYS A 140 -15.46 3.19 -7.68
N GLU A 141 -15.77 2.68 -8.86
CA GLU A 141 -14.80 2.09 -9.79
C GLU A 141 -14.06 3.21 -10.55
N SER A 142 -12.86 2.94 -11.04
CA SER A 142 -12.20 3.83 -12.00
C SER A 142 -13.15 4.18 -13.14
N ARG A 143 -13.14 5.46 -13.54
CA ARG A 143 -13.91 5.95 -14.69
C ARG A 143 -13.67 5.10 -15.93
N LEU A 144 -12.49 4.50 -16.08
CA LEU A 144 -12.15 3.65 -17.21
C LEU A 144 -13.03 2.38 -17.31
N TYR A 145 -13.54 1.87 -16.19
CA TYR A 145 -14.43 0.71 -16.13
C TYR A 145 -15.91 1.06 -15.98
N HIS A 146 -16.21 2.33 -15.70
CA HIS A 146 -17.59 2.83 -15.61
C HIS A 146 -18.35 2.59 -16.93
N LYS A 147 -19.57 2.07 -16.84
CA LYS A 147 -20.37 1.65 -18.01
C LYS A 147 -20.58 2.76 -19.03
N ASP A 148 -20.67 4.00 -18.57
CA ASP A 148 -20.92 5.18 -19.41
C ASP A 148 -19.64 5.83 -19.97
N PHE A 149 -18.46 5.32 -19.61
CA PHE A 149 -17.20 5.90 -20.07
C PHE A 149 -16.77 5.33 -21.43
N ARG A 150 -16.71 6.20 -22.43
CA ARG A 150 -16.23 5.86 -23.77
C ARG A 150 -14.70 5.86 -23.78
N HIS A 151 -14.11 4.72 -24.09
CA HIS A 151 -12.68 4.58 -24.37
C HIS A 151 -12.49 3.92 -25.74
N GLY A 152 -11.27 3.92 -26.28
CA GLY A 152 -11.01 3.50 -27.67
C GLY A 152 -11.47 2.08 -28.07
N CYS A 153 -11.82 1.23 -27.10
CA CYS A 153 -12.31 -0.14 -27.33
C CYS A 153 -13.84 -0.30 -27.08
N ARG A 154 -14.54 0.75 -26.64
CA ARG A 154 -16.01 0.82 -26.51
C ARG A 154 -16.52 1.99 -27.36
N LYS A 155 -17.11 1.68 -28.51
CA LYS A 155 -17.81 2.65 -29.37
C LYS A 155 -19.15 3.05 -28.76
#